data_AF-A0A4S4DJ40-F1
#
_entry.id   AF-A0A4S4DJ40-F1
#
_cell.length_a   1.000
_cell.length_b   1.000
_cell.length_c   1.000
_cell.angle_alpha   90.00
_cell.angle_beta   90.00
_cell.angle_gamma   90.00
#
_symmetry.space_group_name_H-M   'P 1'
#
loop_
_entity.id
_entity.type
_entity.pdbx_description
1 polymer ?
#
loop_
_entity_poly.entity_id
_entity_poly.type
_entity_poly.pdbx_seq_one_letter_code
_entity_poly.pdbx_strand_id
1 'polypeptide(L)'
;MERFDLRKMMRAVEEFRVTNAVTALPMVVAMMKEDVNLRSLEGVRCGGSLLAKEVIAAFKAKFPFVRLLQGYGLTESTGTAFQAVTPEECERWGSVGRLLGNCQAKIVDPHTGIALPPCNRGELWIRGPMVPPAELEQLLQSHPEIVDAAVVPYPDEEVGQVPMAFVVRHPQSNLNEAQVMDFVAKQVAPYKKIRRVAFVNSIPKSPAGKILRKELRKITIPPTFSKL
;
A
#
# COMPACT_ATOMS: atom_id res chain seq x y z
N MET A 1 -0.54 4.73 21.52
CA MET A 1 -0.99 5.09 20.16
C MET A 1 -2.21 5.97 20.35
N GLU A 2 -2.19 7.23 19.91
CA GLU A 2 -3.42 8.02 19.94
C GLU A 2 -4.46 7.37 19.02
N ARG A 3 -5.68 7.23 19.54
CA ARG A 3 -6.81 6.69 18.79
C ARG A 3 -7.20 7.72 17.72
N PHE A 4 -7.51 7.26 16.52
CA PHE A 4 -8.01 8.14 15.45
C PHE A 4 -9.27 8.87 15.92
N ASP A 5 -9.36 10.16 15.62
CA ASP A 5 -10.48 11.03 15.94
C ASP A 5 -10.92 11.76 14.67
N LEU A 6 -12.15 11.48 14.22
CA LEU A 6 -12.75 12.06 13.02
C LEU A 6 -12.81 13.59 13.11
N ARG A 7 -13.19 14.14 14.26
CA ARG A 7 -13.35 15.59 14.42
C ARG A 7 -12.01 16.31 14.37
N LYS A 8 -10.94 15.68 14.87
CA LYS A 8 -9.58 16.21 14.72
C LYS A 8 -9.16 16.20 13.25
N MET A 9 -9.43 15.11 12.51
CA MET A 9 -9.14 15.03 11.07
C MET A 9 -9.87 16.12 10.29
N MET A 10 -11.18 16.30 10.50
CA MET A 10 -11.97 17.30 9.78
C MET A 10 -11.50 18.73 10.09
N ARG A 11 -11.16 19.02 11.36
CA ARG A 11 -10.54 20.31 11.73
C ARG A 11 -9.21 20.53 11.01
N ALA A 12 -8.37 19.50 10.91
CA ALA A 12 -7.12 19.59 10.16
C ALA A 12 -7.35 19.85 8.66
N VAL A 13 -8.40 19.26 8.06
CA VAL A 13 -8.75 19.53 6.65
C VAL A 13 -9.09 21.00 6.43
N GLU A 14 -9.83 21.61 7.36
CA GLU A 14 -10.19 23.02 7.31
C GLU A 14 -9.00 23.94 7.61
N GLU A 15 -8.27 23.68 8.70
CA GLU A 15 -7.12 24.48 9.17
C GLU A 15 -5.97 24.49 8.15
N PHE A 16 -5.55 23.31 7.70
CA PHE A 16 -4.43 23.14 6.77
C PHE A 16 -4.85 23.17 5.30
N ARG A 17 -6.15 23.39 5.03
CA ARG A 17 -6.72 23.44 3.67
C ARG A 17 -6.33 22.23 2.82
N VAL A 18 -6.42 21.02 3.41
CA VAL A 18 -6.05 19.76 2.74
C VAL A 18 -6.87 19.58 1.46
N THR A 19 -6.19 19.29 0.34
CA THR A 19 -6.84 19.10 -0.97
C THR A 19 -7.14 17.63 -1.29
N ASN A 20 -6.34 16.70 -0.77
CA ASN A 20 -6.48 15.27 -1.03
C ASN A 20 -6.38 14.46 0.26
N ALA A 21 -7.30 13.53 0.45
CA ALA A 21 -7.28 12.61 1.58
C ALA A 21 -7.34 11.15 1.10
N VAL A 22 -6.59 10.26 1.76
CA VAL A 22 -6.68 8.81 1.56
C VAL A 22 -7.36 8.21 2.77
N THR A 23 -8.47 7.51 2.55
CA THR A 23 -9.34 7.02 3.62
C THR A 23 -9.84 5.60 3.35
N ALA A 24 -10.38 4.96 4.38
CA ALA A 24 -11.09 3.69 4.27
C ALA A 24 -12.61 3.94 4.24
N LEU A 25 -13.40 2.98 3.74
CA LEU A 25 -14.85 3.10 3.61
C LEU A 25 -15.57 3.55 4.91
N PRO A 26 -15.24 3.03 6.11
CA PRO A 26 -15.86 3.51 7.35
C PRO A 26 -15.68 5.01 7.58
N MET A 27 -14.56 5.57 7.10
CA MET A 27 -14.29 7.00 7.19
C MET A 27 -15.18 7.80 6.25
N VAL A 28 -15.32 7.36 4.98
CA VAL A 28 -16.20 7.99 4.00
C VAL A 28 -17.63 8.06 4.53
N VAL A 29 -18.11 6.96 5.13
CA VAL A 29 -19.43 6.92 5.76
C VAL A 29 -19.53 7.84 6.97
N ALA A 30 -18.51 7.90 7.81
CA ALA A 30 -18.51 8.77 8.99
C ALA A 30 -18.47 10.26 8.61
N MET A 31 -17.68 10.64 7.59
CA MET A 31 -17.63 12.00 7.04
C MET A 31 -19.02 12.48 6.59
N MET A 32 -19.83 11.60 6.00
CA MET A 32 -21.20 11.93 5.58
C MET A 32 -22.16 12.21 6.73
N LYS A 33 -21.81 11.89 7.98
CA LYS A 33 -22.63 12.16 9.17
C LYS A 33 -22.31 13.48 9.86
N GLU A 34 -21.14 14.05 9.61
CA GLU A 34 -20.69 15.29 10.25
C GLU A 34 -21.05 16.51 9.40
N ASP A 35 -21.33 17.64 10.04
CA ASP A 35 -21.58 18.92 9.38
C ASP A 35 -20.37 19.84 9.55
N VAL A 36 -19.40 19.71 8.64
CA VAL A 36 -18.11 20.40 8.67
C VAL A 36 -17.72 20.88 7.28
N ASN A 37 -16.98 21.97 7.23
CA ASN A 37 -16.55 22.59 5.99
C ASN A 37 -15.39 21.80 5.36
N LEU A 38 -15.67 21.14 4.23
CA LEU A 38 -14.68 20.38 3.47
C LEU A 38 -14.34 21.02 2.12
N ARG A 39 -14.62 22.32 1.94
CA ARG A 39 -14.44 23.00 0.64
C ARG A 39 -12.99 23.02 0.12
N SER A 40 -12.01 22.79 0.97
CA SER A 40 -10.61 22.64 0.57
C SER A 40 -10.36 21.31 -0.17
N LEU A 41 -11.14 20.26 0.11
CA LEU A 41 -10.96 18.96 -0.53
C LEU A 41 -11.39 18.99 -1.99
N GLU A 42 -10.48 18.53 -2.84
CA GLU A 42 -10.73 18.25 -4.25
C GLU A 42 -10.95 16.76 -4.51
N GLY A 43 -10.38 15.90 -3.65
CA GLY A 43 -10.37 14.46 -3.85
C GLY A 43 -10.28 13.66 -2.54
N VAL A 44 -11.11 12.63 -2.42
CA VAL A 44 -11.01 11.61 -1.39
C VAL A 44 -10.78 10.27 -2.08
N ARG A 45 -9.61 9.68 -1.84
CA ARG A 45 -9.30 8.33 -2.29
C ARG A 45 -9.78 7.32 -1.26
N CYS A 46 -10.52 6.31 -1.70
CA CYS A 46 -10.98 5.20 -0.88
C CYS A 46 -10.56 3.87 -1.51
N GLY A 47 -10.03 2.96 -0.68
CA GLY A 47 -9.57 1.64 -1.11
C GLY A 47 -9.66 0.61 0.00
N GLY A 48 -9.25 -0.63 -0.31
CA GLY A 48 -9.23 -1.75 0.64
C GLY A 48 -10.60 -2.35 0.97
N SER A 49 -11.68 -1.83 0.38
CA SER A 49 -13.05 -2.35 0.50
C SER A 49 -13.90 -1.88 -0.68
N LEU A 50 -15.01 -2.57 -0.95
CA LEU A 50 -15.95 -2.20 -2.01
C LEU A 50 -16.81 -1.01 -1.57
N LEU A 51 -16.96 -0.01 -2.44
CA LEU A 51 -17.98 1.03 -2.26
C LEU A 51 -19.25 0.67 -3.02
N ALA A 52 -20.36 0.53 -2.30
CA ALA A 52 -21.67 0.35 -2.90
C ALA A 52 -22.11 1.65 -3.62
N LYS A 53 -22.92 1.51 -4.69
CA LYS A 53 -23.36 2.65 -5.51
C LYS A 53 -24.12 3.69 -4.68
N GLU A 54 -24.88 3.23 -3.70
CA GLU A 54 -25.68 4.03 -2.79
C GLU A 54 -24.80 4.92 -1.92
N VAL A 55 -23.65 4.41 -1.47
CA VAL A 55 -22.66 5.17 -0.68
C VAL A 55 -22.01 6.24 -1.55
N ILE A 56 -21.66 5.91 -2.80
CA ILE A 56 -21.09 6.86 -3.76
C ILE A 56 -22.09 7.99 -4.04
N ALA A 57 -23.35 7.65 -4.31
CA ALA A 57 -24.41 8.61 -4.57
C ALA A 57 -24.66 9.53 -3.36
N ALA A 58 -24.74 8.98 -2.15
CA ALA A 58 -24.90 9.75 -0.92
C ALA A 58 -23.71 10.71 -0.67
N PHE A 59 -22.48 10.24 -0.91
CA PHE A 59 -21.29 11.06 -0.74
C PHE A 59 -21.29 12.23 -1.72
N LYS A 60 -21.59 11.96 -3.00
CA LYS A 60 -21.65 12.99 -4.04
C LYS A 60 -22.77 14.01 -3.79
N ALA A 61 -23.92 13.57 -3.28
CA ALA A 61 -25.02 14.46 -2.93
C ALA A 61 -24.62 15.43 -1.81
N LYS A 62 -23.85 14.96 -0.82
CA LYS A 62 -23.39 15.80 0.30
C LYS A 62 -22.19 16.68 -0.06
N PHE A 63 -21.24 16.14 -0.83
CA PHE A 63 -19.98 16.78 -1.18
C PHE A 63 -19.79 16.84 -2.70
N PRO A 64 -20.64 17.57 -3.44
CA PRO A 64 -20.61 17.58 -4.91
C PRO A 64 -19.32 18.16 -5.51
N PHE A 65 -18.56 18.90 -4.72
CA PHE A 65 -17.27 19.49 -5.09
C PHE A 65 -16.08 18.56 -4.82
N VAL A 66 -16.28 17.42 -4.14
CA VAL A 66 -15.20 16.46 -3.81
C VAL A 66 -15.31 15.24 -4.70
N ARG A 67 -14.22 14.93 -5.42
CA ARG A 67 -14.15 13.69 -6.21
C ARG A 67 -13.93 12.49 -5.28
N LEU A 68 -14.74 11.45 -5.42
CA LEU A 68 -14.53 10.19 -4.71
C LEU A 68 -13.78 9.21 -5.63
N LEU A 69 -12.49 9.00 -5.35
CA LEU A 69 -11.62 8.15 -6.15
C LEU A 69 -11.57 6.75 -5.56
N GLN A 70 -11.88 5.74 -6.38
CA GLN A 70 -11.73 4.34 -6.00
C GLN A 70 -10.37 3.80 -6.46
N GLY A 71 -9.82 2.89 -5.68
CA GLY A 71 -8.64 2.12 -6.07
C GLY A 71 -8.69 0.70 -5.54
N TYR A 72 -8.16 -0.22 -6.33
CA TYR A 72 -7.99 -1.62 -5.95
C TYR A 72 -6.50 -1.94 -5.85
N GLY A 73 -6.14 -2.68 -4.81
CA GLY A 73 -4.78 -3.05 -4.51
C GLY A 73 -4.73 -4.13 -3.44
N LEU A 74 -3.66 -4.89 -3.46
CA LEU A 74 -3.35 -5.96 -2.52
C LEU A 74 -2.03 -5.63 -1.82
N THR A 75 -1.74 -6.30 -0.72
CA THR A 75 -0.43 -6.15 -0.06
C THR A 75 0.66 -6.71 -0.98
N GLU A 76 0.34 -7.80 -1.68
CA GLU A 76 1.15 -8.53 -2.64
C GLU A 76 1.43 -7.71 -3.90
N SER A 77 0.56 -6.77 -4.27
CA SER A 77 0.80 -5.84 -5.38
C SER A 77 1.49 -4.55 -4.94
N THR A 78 2.07 -4.51 -3.74
CA THR A 78 2.69 -3.31 -3.15
C THR A 78 1.69 -2.15 -3.03
N GLY A 79 0.42 -2.46 -2.74
CA GLY A 79 -0.66 -1.48 -2.64
C GLY A 79 -1.49 -1.38 -3.91
N THR A 80 -1.87 -0.16 -4.30
CA THR A 80 -2.79 0.10 -5.41
C THR A 80 -2.24 -0.42 -6.74
N ALA A 81 -3.00 -1.27 -7.42
CA ALA A 81 -2.71 -1.72 -8.79
C ALA A 81 -3.66 -1.10 -9.82
N PHE A 82 -4.87 -0.72 -9.39
CA PHE A 82 -5.87 -0.04 -10.20
C PHE A 82 -6.36 1.21 -9.49
N GLN A 83 -6.52 2.30 -10.23
CA GLN A 83 -7.04 3.55 -9.68
C GLN A 83 -7.82 4.34 -10.73
N ALA A 84 -8.86 5.05 -10.29
CA ALA A 84 -9.42 6.14 -11.08
C ALA A 84 -8.40 7.29 -11.10
N VAL A 85 -8.10 7.81 -12.28
CA VAL A 85 -7.09 8.86 -12.51
C VAL A 85 -7.73 10.14 -13.05
N THR A 86 -8.82 10.03 -13.82
CA THR A 86 -9.52 11.21 -14.37
C THR A 86 -10.86 11.47 -13.69
N PRO A 87 -11.40 12.70 -13.78
CA PRO A 87 -12.75 13.00 -13.33
C PRO A 87 -13.80 12.11 -14.01
N GLU A 88 -13.70 11.86 -15.33
CA GLU A 88 -14.68 11.00 -16.01
C GLU A 88 -14.63 9.55 -15.52
N GLU A 89 -13.46 9.07 -15.12
CA GLU A 89 -13.32 7.73 -14.55
C GLU A 89 -13.95 7.62 -13.16
N CYS A 90 -13.91 8.69 -12.36
CA CYS A 90 -14.56 8.74 -11.05
C CYS A 90 -16.09 8.64 -11.16
N GLU A 91 -16.66 9.02 -12.30
CA GLU A 91 -18.10 8.91 -12.58
C GLU A 91 -18.52 7.50 -12.99
N ARG A 92 -17.58 6.58 -13.25
CA ARG A 92 -17.90 5.18 -13.59
C ARG A 92 -18.14 4.35 -12.34
N TRP A 93 -19.39 4.37 -11.87
CA TRP A 93 -19.76 3.69 -10.63
C TRP A 93 -19.55 2.17 -10.72
N GLY A 94 -18.99 1.60 -9.66
CA GLY A 94 -18.60 0.19 -9.60
C GLY A 94 -17.26 -0.13 -10.28
N SER A 95 -16.59 0.85 -10.91
CA SER A 95 -15.22 0.70 -11.38
C SER A 95 -14.21 1.08 -10.29
N VAL A 96 -13.11 0.33 -10.21
CA VAL A 96 -11.93 0.67 -9.40
C VAL A 96 -10.88 1.45 -10.21
N GLY A 97 -11.24 1.83 -11.44
CA GLY A 97 -10.42 2.61 -12.36
C GLY A 97 -9.52 1.77 -13.26
N ARG A 98 -8.44 2.39 -13.76
CA ARG A 98 -7.53 1.77 -14.71
C ARG A 98 -6.33 1.17 -14.02
N LEU A 99 -5.75 0.18 -14.68
CA LEU A 99 -4.47 -0.39 -14.31
C LEU A 99 -3.39 0.70 -14.31
N LEU A 100 -2.54 0.71 -13.29
CA LEU A 100 -1.42 1.64 -13.22
C LEU A 100 -0.43 1.41 -14.37
N GLY A 101 0.27 2.48 -14.75
CA GLY A 101 1.36 2.41 -15.72
C GLY A 101 2.39 1.34 -15.34
N ASN A 102 3.03 0.74 -16.34
CA ASN A 102 4.02 -0.33 -16.19
C ASN A 102 3.49 -1.64 -15.59
N CYS A 103 2.18 -1.76 -15.36
CA CYS A 103 1.54 -3.03 -15.00
C CYS A 103 0.80 -3.63 -16.21
N GLN A 104 0.61 -4.93 -16.18
CA GLN A 104 -0.21 -5.72 -17.08
C GLN A 104 -1.23 -6.50 -16.25
N ALA A 105 -2.44 -6.63 -16.76
CA ALA A 105 -3.46 -7.43 -16.10
C ALA A 105 -4.27 -8.20 -17.14
N LYS A 106 -4.78 -9.36 -16.73
CA LYS A 106 -5.73 -10.16 -17.51
C LYS A 106 -6.79 -10.74 -16.58
N ILE A 107 -7.97 -10.99 -17.15
CA ILE A 107 -9.00 -11.82 -16.51
C ILE A 107 -8.81 -13.24 -17.02
N VAL A 108 -8.86 -14.21 -16.12
CA VAL A 108 -8.57 -15.62 -16.38
C VAL A 108 -9.71 -16.48 -15.88
N ASP A 109 -10.08 -17.51 -16.63
CA ASP A 109 -10.96 -18.56 -16.10
C ASP A 109 -10.20 -19.37 -15.02
N PRO A 110 -10.69 -19.45 -13.79
CA PRO A 110 -9.94 -20.07 -12.69
C PRO A 110 -9.81 -21.60 -12.80
N HIS A 111 -10.61 -22.26 -13.63
CA HIS A 111 -10.56 -23.71 -13.83
C HIS A 111 -9.61 -24.09 -14.97
N THR A 112 -9.55 -23.28 -16.02
CA THR A 112 -8.77 -23.58 -17.24
C THR A 112 -7.47 -22.81 -17.35
N GLY A 113 -7.31 -21.69 -16.62
CA GLY A 113 -6.14 -20.81 -16.73
C GLY A 113 -6.09 -19.98 -18.02
N ILE A 114 -7.13 -20.04 -18.85
CA ILE A 114 -7.19 -19.34 -20.15
C ILE A 114 -7.63 -17.89 -19.95
N ALA A 115 -6.97 -16.97 -20.67
CA ALA A 115 -7.33 -15.55 -20.65
C ALA A 115 -8.70 -15.31 -21.30
N LEU A 116 -9.56 -14.54 -20.64
CA LEU A 116 -10.90 -14.21 -21.09
C LEU A 116 -10.93 -12.83 -21.79
N PRO A 117 -11.79 -12.64 -22.81
CA PRO A 117 -11.94 -11.34 -23.47
C PRO A 117 -12.66 -10.32 -22.56
N PRO A 118 -12.64 -9.02 -22.92
CA PRO A 118 -13.34 -7.97 -22.16
C PRO A 118 -14.80 -8.32 -21.86
N CYS A 119 -15.33 -7.78 -20.76
CA CYS A 119 -16.70 -8.00 -20.28
C CYS A 119 -17.02 -9.44 -19.79
N ASN A 120 -16.02 -10.31 -19.63
CA ASN A 120 -16.18 -11.62 -19.00
C ASN A 120 -15.73 -11.58 -17.53
N ARG A 121 -16.36 -12.40 -16.68
CA ARG A 121 -16.00 -12.53 -15.27
C ARG A 121 -15.01 -13.69 -15.09
N GLY A 122 -14.01 -13.50 -14.24
CA GLY A 122 -12.99 -14.49 -13.92
C GLY A 122 -12.05 -13.97 -12.83
N GLU A 123 -10.94 -14.66 -12.65
CA GLU A 123 -9.87 -14.28 -11.73
C GLU A 123 -8.99 -13.17 -12.32
N LEU A 124 -8.67 -12.16 -11.53
CA LEU A 124 -7.80 -11.06 -11.93
C LEU A 124 -6.34 -11.42 -11.67
N TRP A 125 -5.55 -11.55 -12.74
CA TRP A 125 -4.10 -11.72 -12.64
C TRP A 125 -3.39 -10.41 -12.99
N ILE A 126 -2.43 -10.02 -12.16
CA ILE A 126 -1.69 -8.75 -12.28
C ILE A 126 -0.19 -9.05 -12.31
N ARG A 127 0.51 -8.40 -13.23
CA ARG A 127 1.97 -8.44 -13.34
C ARG A 127 2.51 -7.02 -13.46
N GLY A 128 3.58 -6.69 -12.76
CA GLY A 128 4.20 -5.38 -12.83
C GLY A 128 5.50 -5.36 -12.03
N PRO A 129 6.24 -4.25 -12.01
CA PRO A 129 7.43 -4.06 -11.20
C PRO A 129 7.08 -3.86 -9.71
N MET A 130 6.15 -4.65 -9.19
CA MET A 130 5.74 -4.67 -7.81
C MET A 130 6.82 -5.40 -7.00
N VAL A 131 7.05 -4.96 -5.78
CA VAL A 131 8.00 -5.57 -4.86
C VAL A 131 7.22 -6.04 -3.63
N PRO A 132 6.66 -7.26 -3.65
CA PRO A 132 5.96 -7.81 -2.50
C PRO A 132 6.98 -8.08 -1.39
N PRO A 133 6.81 -7.52 -0.18
CA PRO A 133 7.74 -7.79 0.92
C PRO A 133 7.86 -9.27 1.23
N ALA A 134 6.75 -10.02 1.18
CA ALA A 134 6.73 -11.45 1.49
C ALA A 134 7.64 -12.29 0.58
N GLU A 135 7.76 -11.94 -0.70
CA GLU A 135 8.67 -12.63 -1.63
C GLU A 135 10.13 -12.46 -1.22
N LEU A 136 10.54 -11.23 -0.88
CA LEU A 136 11.88 -10.93 -0.42
C LEU A 136 12.15 -11.49 0.99
N GLU A 137 11.14 -11.49 1.86
CA GLU A 137 11.21 -12.08 3.21
C GLU A 137 11.45 -13.59 3.14
N GLN A 138 10.70 -14.30 2.29
CA GLN A 138 10.87 -15.73 2.08
C GLN A 138 12.25 -16.05 1.51
N LEU A 139 12.73 -15.23 0.57
CA LEU A 139 14.08 -15.37 0.03
C LEU A 139 15.16 -15.15 1.10
N LEU A 140 15.04 -14.11 1.91
CA LEU A 140 15.96 -13.87 3.03
C LEU A 140 15.97 -15.03 4.03
N GLN A 141 14.79 -15.57 4.37
CA GLN A 141 14.64 -16.71 5.27
C GLN A 141 15.20 -18.02 4.69
N SER A 142 15.47 -18.09 3.38
CA SER A 142 16.14 -19.24 2.79
C SER A 142 17.66 -19.21 2.98
N HIS A 143 18.23 -18.12 3.52
CA HIS A 143 19.66 -18.02 3.83
C HIS A 143 19.96 -18.72 5.18
N PRO A 144 20.95 -19.63 5.26
CA PRO A 144 21.18 -20.47 6.45
C PRO A 144 21.59 -19.67 7.69
N GLU A 145 22.13 -18.47 7.52
CA GLU A 145 22.53 -17.58 8.63
C GLU A 145 21.43 -16.59 9.08
N ILE A 146 20.26 -16.58 8.43
CA ILE A 146 19.14 -15.69 8.75
C ILE A 146 18.06 -16.48 9.48
N VAL A 147 17.73 -16.07 10.70
CA VAL A 147 16.68 -16.69 11.54
C VAL A 147 15.30 -16.15 11.18
N ASP A 148 15.20 -14.85 10.94
CA ASP A 148 13.95 -14.16 10.66
C ASP A 148 14.22 -12.88 9.87
N ALA A 149 13.26 -12.47 9.07
CA ALA A 149 13.40 -11.29 8.23
C ALA A 149 12.06 -10.59 8.00
N ALA A 150 12.11 -9.27 7.84
CA ALA A 150 10.98 -8.45 7.44
C ALA A 150 11.44 -7.39 6.45
N VAL A 151 10.66 -7.17 5.39
CA VAL A 151 10.95 -6.15 4.38
C VAL A 151 9.92 -5.03 4.51
N VAL A 152 10.41 -3.80 4.44
CA VAL A 152 9.58 -2.60 4.45
C VAL A 152 10.02 -1.65 3.32
N PRO A 153 9.11 -0.81 2.82
CA PRO A 153 9.51 0.29 1.96
C PRO A 153 10.30 1.32 2.76
N TYR A 154 11.43 1.75 2.22
CA TYR A 154 12.25 2.85 2.72
C TYR A 154 12.17 4.03 1.74
N PRO A 155 11.89 5.27 2.18
CA PRO A 155 11.80 6.44 1.29
C PRO A 155 13.09 6.66 0.49
N ASP A 156 12.95 6.98 -0.79
CA ASP A 156 14.07 7.26 -1.70
C ASP A 156 13.69 8.46 -2.58
N GLU A 157 14.62 9.40 -2.79
CA GLU A 157 14.34 10.64 -3.51
C GLU A 157 14.16 10.45 -5.01
N GLU A 158 14.84 9.46 -5.62
CA GLU A 158 14.82 9.25 -7.05
C GLU A 158 13.66 8.33 -7.47
N VAL A 159 13.45 7.25 -6.73
CA VAL A 159 12.47 6.21 -7.10
C VAL A 159 11.27 6.14 -6.15
N GLY A 160 11.16 7.08 -5.22
CA GLY A 160 10.10 7.18 -4.23
C GLY A 160 10.28 6.21 -3.06
N GLN A 161 10.45 4.92 -3.33
CA GLN A 161 10.67 3.89 -2.31
C GLN A 161 11.61 2.78 -2.80
N VAL A 162 12.47 2.31 -1.90
CA VAL A 162 13.33 1.15 -2.11
C VAL A 162 13.10 0.06 -1.06
N PRO A 163 13.34 -1.23 -1.37
CA PRO A 163 13.18 -2.30 -0.39
C PRO A 163 14.30 -2.25 0.66
N MET A 164 13.91 -2.19 1.93
CA MET A 164 14.80 -2.33 3.09
C MET A 164 14.47 -3.58 3.89
N ALA A 165 15.49 -4.37 4.22
CA ALA A 165 15.37 -5.56 5.05
C ALA A 165 15.75 -5.30 6.50
N PHE A 166 14.96 -5.83 7.41
CA PHE A 166 15.35 -6.10 8.79
C PHE A 166 15.69 -7.58 8.91
N VAL A 167 16.87 -7.88 9.45
CA VAL A 167 17.41 -9.24 9.49
C VAL A 167 17.76 -9.60 10.93
N VAL A 168 17.26 -10.76 11.38
CA VAL A 168 17.71 -11.42 12.61
C VAL A 168 18.70 -12.49 12.21
N ARG A 169 19.94 -12.35 12.67
CA ARG A 169 21.01 -13.31 12.40
C ARG A 169 20.96 -14.48 13.36
N HIS A 170 21.54 -15.60 12.96
CA HIS A 170 21.93 -16.63 13.92
C HIS A 170 22.93 -16.06 14.96
N PRO A 171 22.89 -16.46 16.24
CA PRO A 171 23.69 -15.86 17.31
C PRO A 171 25.22 -15.87 17.12
N GLN A 172 25.73 -16.68 16.19
CA GLN A 172 27.18 -16.80 15.88
C GLN A 172 27.52 -16.34 14.46
N SER A 173 26.55 -15.81 13.73
CA SER A 173 26.74 -15.37 12.36
C SER A 173 27.46 -14.02 12.31
N ASN A 174 28.44 -13.92 11.40
CA ASN A 174 29.12 -12.68 11.04
C ASN A 174 28.57 -12.07 9.74
N LEU A 175 27.38 -12.50 9.31
CA LEU A 175 26.73 -12.02 8.09
C LEU A 175 26.61 -10.50 8.15
N ASN A 176 27.13 -9.83 7.11
CA ASN A 176 27.10 -8.37 7.00
C ASN A 176 26.07 -7.90 5.94
N GLU A 177 25.83 -6.59 5.89
CA GLU A 177 24.80 -6.01 5.02
C GLU A 177 25.05 -6.29 3.54
N ALA A 178 26.30 -6.15 3.08
CA ALA A 178 26.67 -6.37 1.68
C ALA A 178 26.41 -7.82 1.26
N GLN A 179 26.75 -8.79 2.12
CA GLN A 179 26.49 -10.21 1.87
C GLN A 179 24.99 -10.50 1.74
N VAL A 180 24.14 -9.90 2.57
CA VAL A 180 22.68 -10.03 2.47
C VAL A 180 22.17 -9.42 1.16
N MET A 181 22.61 -8.22 0.81
CA MET A 181 22.22 -7.55 -0.43
C MET A 181 22.64 -8.35 -1.66
N ASP A 182 23.87 -8.84 -1.68
CA ASP A 182 24.43 -9.65 -2.78
C ASP A 182 23.70 -10.99 -2.93
N PHE A 183 23.38 -11.64 -1.81
CA PHE A 183 22.61 -12.89 -1.82
C PHE A 183 21.25 -12.71 -2.50
N VAL A 184 20.52 -11.65 -2.14
CA VAL A 184 19.23 -11.34 -2.76
C VAL A 184 19.40 -10.90 -4.21
N ALA A 185 20.40 -10.06 -4.49
CA ALA A 185 20.61 -9.47 -5.82
C ALA A 185 20.91 -10.48 -6.92
N LYS A 186 21.43 -11.66 -6.58
CA LYS A 186 21.68 -12.77 -7.52
C LYS A 186 20.41 -13.50 -7.96
N GLN A 187 19.30 -13.34 -7.23
CA GLN A 187 18.09 -14.15 -7.38
C GLN A 187 16.87 -13.33 -7.82
N VAL A 188 16.96 -12.00 -7.80
CA VAL A 188 15.83 -11.10 -8.09
C VAL A 188 16.16 -10.09 -9.18
N ALA A 189 15.11 -9.59 -9.86
CA ALA A 189 15.24 -8.53 -10.85
C ALA A 189 15.79 -7.22 -10.23
N PRO A 190 16.47 -6.35 -11.00
CA PRO A 190 17.16 -5.15 -10.49
C PRO A 190 16.31 -4.25 -9.58
N TYR A 191 15.02 -4.09 -9.86
CA TYR A 191 14.09 -3.25 -9.10
C TYR A 191 13.63 -3.88 -7.76
N LYS A 192 13.76 -5.20 -7.59
CA LYS A 192 13.42 -5.92 -6.34
C LYS A 192 14.59 -6.02 -5.37
N LYS A 193 15.80 -5.67 -5.82
CA LYS A 193 17.02 -5.79 -5.01
C LYS A 193 16.90 -4.95 -3.74
N ILE A 194 17.32 -5.53 -2.62
CA ILE A 194 17.37 -4.85 -1.33
C ILE A 194 18.46 -3.78 -1.36
N ARG A 195 18.11 -2.56 -0.95
CA ARG A 195 19.02 -1.39 -0.98
C ARG A 195 19.57 -1.02 0.39
N ARG A 196 18.92 -1.50 1.45
CA ARG A 196 19.27 -1.22 2.85
C ARG A 196 19.01 -2.47 3.69
N VAL A 197 19.89 -2.74 4.65
CA VAL A 197 19.76 -3.85 5.59
C VAL A 197 19.97 -3.29 6.98
N ALA A 198 19.16 -3.70 7.95
CA ALA A 198 19.38 -3.41 9.36
C ALA A 198 19.31 -4.70 10.16
N PHE A 199 20.30 -4.94 11.02
CA PHE A 199 20.29 -6.09 11.92
C PHE A 199 19.54 -5.76 13.20
N VAL A 200 18.61 -6.63 13.58
CA VAL A 200 17.78 -6.48 14.78
C VAL A 200 17.76 -7.76 15.58
N ASN A 201 17.47 -7.64 16.88
CA ASN A 201 17.41 -8.79 17.79
C ASN A 201 16.16 -9.66 17.55
N SER A 202 15.06 -9.05 17.08
CA SER A 202 13.83 -9.76 16.76
C SER A 202 12.97 -8.96 15.79
N ILE A 203 12.12 -9.66 15.01
CA ILE A 203 11.08 -9.03 14.20
C ILE A 203 9.82 -8.86 15.06
N PRO A 204 9.26 -7.64 15.19
CA PRO A 204 8.05 -7.42 15.96
C PRO A 204 6.86 -8.09 15.26
N LYS A 205 6.21 -9.03 15.95
CA LYS A 205 5.06 -9.79 15.47
C LYS A 205 3.88 -9.64 16.43
N SER A 206 2.65 -9.68 15.91
CA SER A 206 1.45 -9.80 16.75
C SER A 206 1.39 -11.20 17.41
N PRO A 207 0.53 -11.42 18.41
CA PRO A 207 0.32 -12.76 18.96
C PRO A 207 -0.10 -13.80 17.91
N ALA A 208 -0.71 -13.37 16.81
CA ALA A 208 -1.07 -14.22 15.67
C ALA A 208 0.07 -14.40 14.64
N GLY A 209 1.31 -14.01 14.98
CA GLY A 209 2.48 -14.15 14.11
C GLY A 209 2.62 -13.11 13.00
N LYS A 210 1.69 -12.13 12.90
CA LYS A 210 1.71 -11.12 11.84
C LYS A 210 2.80 -10.08 12.10
N ILE A 211 3.69 -9.87 11.13
CA ILE A 211 4.75 -8.84 11.19
C ILE A 211 4.14 -7.44 11.37
N LEU A 212 4.56 -6.74 12.42
CA LEU A 212 4.16 -5.37 12.75
C LEU A 212 5.05 -4.35 12.02
N ARG A 213 4.94 -4.29 10.68
CA ARG A 213 5.74 -3.39 9.81
C ARG A 213 5.68 -1.91 10.19
N LYS A 214 4.67 -1.48 10.95
CA LYS A 214 4.58 -0.11 11.48
C LYS A 214 5.66 0.17 12.52
N GLU A 215 5.99 -0.80 13.38
CA GLU A 215 7.03 -0.65 14.40
C GLU A 215 8.41 -0.61 13.77
N LEU A 216 8.66 -1.48 12.78
CA LEU A 216 9.90 -1.46 11.99
C LEU A 216 10.15 -0.12 11.31
N ARG A 217 9.12 0.50 10.72
CA ARG A 217 9.24 1.83 10.09
C ARG A 217 9.67 2.94 11.05
N LYS A 218 9.35 2.84 12.34
CA LYS A 218 9.81 3.82 13.35
C LYS A 218 11.31 3.73 13.62
N ILE A 219 11.90 2.55 13.43
CA ILE A 219 13.34 2.34 13.61
C ILE A 219 14.12 3.01 12.47
N THR A 220 13.52 3.11 11.27
CA THR A 220 14.20 3.58 10.06
C THR A 220 13.99 5.04 9.69
N ILE A 221 12.91 5.67 10.14
CA ILE A 221 12.59 7.05 9.78
C ILE A 221 13.06 7.96 10.92
N PRO A 222 14.16 8.72 10.78
CA PRO A 222 14.48 9.75 11.76
C PRO A 222 13.34 10.78 11.81
N PRO A 223 13.06 11.39 12.98
CA PRO A 223 11.87 12.21 13.22
C PRO A 223 11.71 13.43 12.28
N THR A 224 12.75 13.76 11.50
CA THR A 224 12.80 14.87 10.54
C THR A 224 11.99 14.65 9.26
N PHE A 225 11.73 13.42 8.82
CA PHE A 225 10.91 13.15 7.61
C PHE A 225 9.39 13.18 7.87
N SER A 226 8.94 13.50 9.08
CA SER A 226 7.53 13.55 9.48
C SER A 226 6.82 14.88 9.18
N LYS A 227 7.41 15.77 8.39
CA LYS A 227 6.81 17.06 8.02
C LYS A 227 6.88 17.31 6.52
N LEU A 228 6.05 16.59 5.78
CA LEU A 228 5.42 17.06 4.55
C LEU A 228 3.96 16.62 4.58
#